data_AF-A0A7X7ZR15-F1
#
_entry.id   AF-A0A7X7ZR15-F1
#
_cell.length_a   1.000
_cell.length_b   1.000
_cell.length_c   1.000
_cell.angle_alpha   90.00
_cell.angle_beta   90.00
_cell.angle_gamma   90.00
#
_symmetry.space_group_name_H-M   'P 1'
#
loop_
_entity.id
_entity.type
_entity.pdbx_description
1 polymer ?
#
loop_
_entity_poly.entity_id
_entity_poly.type
_entity_poly.pdbx_seq_one_letter_code
_entity_poly.pdbx_strand_id
1 'polypeptide(L)'
;DSVSSDFVRDSFVNVVSMAFMTGDCITVPSWNGSCMDCAIVSAGDFAILGANGRQITSCIYVVDEKNERYGSRYTLLRLVELVPYVSVDGTKAYASHYKTFVAKDGNIQGDVDWSRFPDWAATNEQEWWVPNVDRLLIGRYRSFTLNPQQPNAQKGTPICFGASAPIREIHYLTNQMHNEFGLSEKAIIADKSMFSKEFRRDQNGDIVASKLTMPKGRERLFMDVRGDLRGNGNLISEWAPTIQLQPYVDALEKQYQEVEKAVGVSSGILSNMNDMSYQNVDNVRKATVKTQSFIETARGVAESYLDDMVYAWDVLASYYGIVPVGPYDVEYKWSDEYINTFADQQSAILAGNGIGATDAVDYRMMVMGESPEVARQRVAEIAAAKPSVPVFQEL
;
A
#
# COMPACT_ATOMS: atom_id res chain seq x y z
N ASP A 1 -6.39 -1.82 -22.77
CA ASP A 1 -6.18 -3.28 -22.74
C ASP A 1 -6.68 -3.79 -21.39
N SER A 2 -7.66 -4.70 -21.35
CA SER A 2 -8.34 -5.05 -20.09
C SER A 2 -7.47 -5.89 -19.17
N VAL A 3 -6.68 -6.80 -19.73
CA VAL A 3 -5.81 -7.74 -18.99
C VAL A 3 -4.73 -7.00 -18.21
N SER A 4 -4.09 -6.01 -18.82
CA SER A 4 -3.08 -5.20 -18.12
C SER A 4 -3.70 -4.34 -17.02
N SER A 5 -4.90 -3.78 -17.26
CA SER A 5 -5.63 -3.02 -16.24
C SER A 5 -6.02 -3.90 -15.05
N ASP A 6 -6.44 -5.14 -15.29
CA ASP A 6 -6.80 -6.09 -14.23
C ASP A 6 -5.55 -6.51 -13.44
N PHE A 7 -4.42 -6.81 -14.10
CA PHE A 7 -3.16 -7.09 -13.41
C PHE A 7 -2.70 -5.93 -12.52
N VAL A 8 -2.80 -4.70 -13.03
CA VAL A 8 -2.41 -3.51 -12.25
C VAL A 8 -3.30 -3.37 -11.01
N ARG A 9 -4.62 -3.48 -11.17
CA ARG A 9 -5.59 -3.34 -10.08
C ARG A 9 -5.47 -4.45 -9.04
N ASP A 10 -5.39 -5.70 -9.49
CA ASP A 10 -5.59 -6.86 -8.63
C ASP A 10 -4.27 -7.40 -8.06
N SER A 11 -3.15 -7.23 -8.80
CA SER A 11 -1.84 -7.73 -8.37
C SER A 11 -0.86 -6.61 -8.03
N PHE A 12 -0.50 -5.77 -9.00
CA PHE A 12 0.62 -4.84 -8.86
C PHE A 12 0.42 -3.82 -7.72
N VAL A 13 -0.74 -3.15 -7.66
CA VAL A 13 -1.05 -2.18 -6.61
C VAL A 13 -1.01 -2.84 -5.22
N ASN A 14 -1.50 -4.08 -5.12
CA ASN A 14 -1.53 -4.82 -3.86
C ASN A 14 -0.11 -5.21 -3.42
N VAL A 15 0.74 -5.66 -4.34
CA VAL A 15 2.15 -6.00 -4.07
C VAL A 15 2.92 -4.79 -3.57
N VAL A 16 2.81 -3.64 -4.26
CA VAL A 16 3.48 -2.39 -3.86
C VAL A 16 3.00 -1.94 -2.48
N SER A 17 1.68 -1.97 -2.24
CA SER A 17 1.10 -1.59 -0.95
C SER A 17 1.58 -2.49 0.19
N MET A 18 1.58 -3.81 -0.03
CA MET A 18 2.05 -4.79 0.96
C MET A 18 3.55 -4.66 1.23
N ALA A 19 4.35 -4.41 0.19
CA ALA A 19 5.78 -4.20 0.35
C ALA A 19 6.09 -2.89 1.09
N PHE A 20 5.32 -1.82 0.90
CA PHE A 20 5.47 -0.61 1.72
C PHE A 20 5.08 -0.83 3.17
N MET A 21 4.02 -1.60 3.41
CA MET A 21 3.53 -1.90 4.77
C MET A 21 4.48 -2.81 5.55
N THR A 22 4.91 -3.92 4.94
CA THR A 22 5.69 -4.98 5.62
C THR A 22 7.18 -4.93 5.33
N GLY A 23 7.59 -4.15 4.32
CA GLY A 23 8.97 -3.94 3.89
C GLY A 23 9.38 -4.77 2.68
N ASP A 24 8.73 -5.90 2.42
CA ASP A 24 9.10 -6.84 1.37
C ASP A 24 7.86 -7.61 0.92
N CYS A 25 7.76 -7.92 -0.36
CA CYS A 25 6.69 -8.73 -0.89
C CYS A 25 7.23 -9.57 -2.04
N ILE A 26 6.77 -10.81 -2.14
CA ILE A 26 7.03 -11.65 -3.30
C ILE A 26 5.71 -12.00 -3.99
N THR A 27 5.77 -12.14 -5.30
CA THR A 27 4.69 -12.64 -6.13
C THR A 27 5.15 -13.92 -6.77
N VAL A 28 4.37 -14.98 -6.59
CA VAL A 28 4.66 -16.28 -7.17
C VAL A 28 3.68 -16.54 -8.30
N PRO A 29 4.13 -16.50 -9.57
CA PRO A 29 3.30 -16.87 -10.69
C PRO A 29 3.08 -18.38 -10.71
N SER A 30 1.86 -18.80 -10.97
CA SER A 30 1.49 -20.20 -11.12
C SER A 30 0.50 -20.37 -12.27
N TRP A 31 0.55 -21.52 -12.94
CA TRP A 31 -0.40 -21.85 -14.00
C TRP A 31 -1.50 -22.72 -13.43
N ASN A 32 -2.75 -22.28 -13.58
CA ASN A 32 -3.92 -23.05 -13.11
C ASN A 32 -4.57 -23.91 -14.22
N GLY A 33 -3.98 -23.95 -15.42
CA GLY A 33 -4.53 -24.64 -16.59
C GLY A 33 -5.26 -23.74 -17.60
N SER A 34 -5.66 -22.52 -17.21
CA SER A 34 -6.37 -21.57 -18.09
C SER A 34 -5.76 -20.17 -18.11
N CYS A 35 -5.28 -19.67 -16.97
CA CYS A 35 -4.57 -18.40 -16.86
C CYS A 35 -3.38 -18.48 -15.90
N MET A 36 -2.43 -17.55 -16.06
CA MET A 36 -1.38 -17.33 -15.07
C MET A 36 -2.01 -16.61 -13.87
N ASP A 37 -2.02 -17.28 -12.72
CA ASP A 37 -2.38 -16.69 -11.44
C ASP A 37 -1.14 -16.16 -10.73
N CYS A 38 -1.30 -15.09 -9.95
CA CYS A 38 -0.22 -14.40 -9.26
C CYS A 38 -0.49 -14.37 -7.75
N ALA A 39 0.08 -15.33 -7.03
CA ALA A 39 -0.07 -15.38 -5.57
C ALA A 39 0.83 -14.34 -4.90
N ILE A 40 0.23 -13.41 -4.16
CA ILE A 40 0.94 -12.37 -3.40
C ILE A 40 1.27 -12.91 -2.01
N VAL A 41 2.55 -12.85 -1.62
CA VAL A 41 3.01 -13.30 -0.30
C VAL A 41 3.70 -12.16 0.44
N SER A 42 3.23 -11.89 1.65
CA SER A 42 3.72 -10.82 2.51
C SER A 42 5.09 -11.15 3.13
N ALA A 43 5.85 -10.14 3.59
CA ALA A 43 7.14 -10.36 4.27
C ALA A 43 7.08 -11.31 5.48
N GLY A 44 5.92 -11.43 6.14
CA GLY A 44 5.74 -12.35 7.27
C GLY A 44 5.66 -13.81 6.86
N ASP A 45 5.16 -14.05 5.64
CA ASP A 45 4.76 -15.37 5.16
C ASP A 45 5.81 -16.02 4.25
N PHE A 46 6.97 -15.38 4.04
CA PHE A 46 8.12 -15.99 3.39
C PHE A 46 9.42 -15.79 4.16
N ALA A 47 10.37 -16.69 3.95
CA ALA A 47 11.73 -16.60 4.46
C ALA A 47 12.74 -16.83 3.33
N ILE A 48 13.83 -16.05 3.36
CA ILE A 48 14.95 -16.18 2.45
C ILE A 48 15.94 -17.15 3.09
N LEU A 49 16.22 -18.26 2.42
CA LEU A 49 17.13 -19.30 2.93
C LEU A 49 18.53 -19.15 2.35
N GLY A 50 18.64 -18.67 1.12
CA GLY A 50 19.90 -18.45 0.43
C GLY A 50 19.83 -17.22 -0.46
N ALA A 51 20.88 -16.42 -0.43
CA ALA A 51 21.05 -15.27 -1.30
C ALA A 51 22.53 -15.08 -1.65
N ASN A 52 22.79 -14.74 -2.92
CA ASN A 52 24.08 -14.27 -3.38
C ASN A 52 24.01 -12.76 -3.58
N GLY A 53 24.53 -12.00 -2.61
CA GLY A 53 24.38 -10.55 -2.59
C GLY A 53 22.91 -10.14 -2.49
N ARG A 54 22.37 -9.55 -3.56
CA ARG A 54 20.94 -9.14 -3.65
C ARG A 54 20.06 -10.17 -4.35
N GLN A 55 20.64 -11.10 -5.11
CA GLN A 55 19.89 -12.13 -5.82
C GLN A 55 19.57 -13.28 -4.86
N ILE A 56 18.28 -13.60 -4.73
CA ILE A 56 17.84 -14.73 -3.91
C ILE A 56 18.08 -16.02 -4.69
N THR A 57 18.68 -17.01 -4.04
CA THR A 57 18.90 -18.35 -4.61
C THR A 57 17.92 -19.36 -4.05
N SER A 58 17.40 -19.16 -2.84
CA SER A 58 16.33 -19.99 -2.29
C SER A 58 15.43 -19.24 -1.33
N CYS A 59 14.13 -19.50 -1.42
CA CYS A 59 13.10 -18.97 -0.54
C CYS A 59 12.08 -20.05 -0.17
N ILE A 60 11.49 -19.93 1.02
CA ILE A 60 10.34 -20.74 1.44
C ILE A 60 9.19 -19.80 1.76
N TYR A 61 7.97 -20.13 1.33
CA TYR A 61 6.79 -19.30 1.53
C TYR A 61 5.57 -20.11 1.93
N VAL A 62 4.63 -19.47 2.61
CA VAL A 62 3.34 -20.06 3.02
C VAL A 62 2.38 -20.03 1.84
N VAL A 63 1.81 -21.19 1.51
CA VAL A 63 0.80 -21.35 0.45
C VAL A 63 -0.60 -21.29 1.03
N ASP A 64 -0.83 -21.96 2.16
CA ASP A 64 -2.15 -22.04 2.80
C ASP A 64 -2.01 -22.36 4.30
N GLU A 65 -3.01 -21.98 5.10
CA GLU A 65 -3.11 -22.29 6.52
C GLU A 65 -4.47 -22.90 6.86
N LYS A 66 -4.45 -24.04 7.55
CA LYS A 66 -5.65 -24.70 8.09
C LYS A 66 -5.58 -24.76 9.61
N ASN A 67 -6.58 -24.19 10.25
CA ASN A 67 -6.77 -24.27 11.70
C ASN A 67 -7.75 -25.41 12.04
N GLU A 68 -7.33 -26.35 12.87
CA GLU A 68 -8.23 -27.38 13.40
C GLU A 68 -9.01 -26.87 14.62
N ARG A 69 -10.18 -27.49 14.87
CA ARG A 69 -11.08 -27.15 15.99
C ARG A 69 -10.42 -27.15 17.38
N TYR A 70 -9.28 -27.82 17.56
CA TYR A 70 -8.55 -27.92 18.83
C TYR A 70 -7.30 -27.02 18.91
N GLY A 71 -7.16 -26.06 17.99
CA GLY A 71 -6.10 -25.04 18.05
C GLY A 71 -4.77 -25.46 17.44
N SER A 72 -4.64 -26.68 16.91
CA SER A 72 -3.49 -27.04 16.06
C SER A 72 -3.59 -26.31 14.72
N ARG A 73 -2.51 -25.62 14.36
CA ARG A 73 -2.37 -24.93 13.07
C ARG A 73 -1.48 -25.75 12.15
N TYR A 74 -2.01 -26.08 10.98
CA TYR A 74 -1.27 -26.68 9.90
C TYR A 74 -1.00 -25.65 8.82
N THR A 75 0.26 -25.51 8.43
CA THR A 75 0.70 -24.54 7.43
C THR A 75 1.33 -25.30 6.26
N LEU A 76 0.84 -25.06 5.05
CA LEU A 76 1.44 -25.56 3.82
C LEU A 76 2.54 -24.60 3.40
N LEU A 77 3.76 -25.09 3.28
CA LEU A 77 4.94 -24.33 2.89
C LEU A 77 5.46 -24.82 1.55
N ARG A 78 5.97 -23.91 0.73
CA ARG A 78 6.65 -24.24 -0.52
C ARG A 78 8.03 -23.63 -0.56
N LEU A 79 9.02 -24.49 -0.73
CA LEU A 79 10.40 -24.13 -1.01
C LEU A 79 10.58 -23.96 -2.52
N VAL A 80 11.26 -22.89 -2.90
CA VAL A 80 11.77 -22.66 -4.26
C VAL A 80 13.26 -22.42 -4.16
N GLU A 81 14.06 -23.22 -4.85
CA GLU A 81 15.52 -23.08 -4.86
C GLU A 81 16.12 -23.24 -6.26
N LEU A 82 17.22 -22.53 -6.50
CA LEU A 82 18.02 -22.67 -7.71
C LEU A 82 19.06 -23.77 -7.52
N VAL A 83 18.95 -24.82 -8.31
CA VAL A 83 19.87 -25.96 -8.28
C VAL A 83 20.69 -25.98 -9.57
N PRO A 84 22.03 -25.92 -9.49
CA PRO A 84 22.87 -26.03 -10.68
C PRO A 84 22.82 -27.46 -11.23
N TYR A 85 22.69 -27.60 -12.55
CA TYR A 85 22.81 -28.86 -13.26
C TYR A 85 23.60 -28.71 -14.55
N VAL A 86 24.03 -29.83 -15.11
CA VAL A 86 24.69 -29.87 -16.42
C VAL A 86 23.64 -30.25 -17.46
N SER A 87 23.38 -29.34 -18.40
CA SER A 87 22.46 -29.59 -19.51
C SER A 87 22.99 -30.70 -20.41
N VAL A 88 22.10 -31.26 -21.24
CA VAL A 88 22.44 -32.28 -22.25
C VAL A 88 23.54 -31.77 -23.19
N ASP A 89 23.59 -30.47 -23.43
CA ASP A 89 24.60 -29.79 -24.26
C ASP A 89 25.94 -29.53 -23.54
N GLY A 90 26.10 -30.00 -22.29
CA GLY A 90 27.31 -29.80 -21.48
C GLY A 90 27.47 -28.41 -20.88
N THR A 91 26.50 -27.51 -21.10
CA THR A 91 26.45 -26.18 -20.49
C THR A 91 25.98 -26.26 -19.04
N LYS A 92 26.57 -25.43 -18.17
CA LYS A 92 26.08 -25.26 -16.79
C LYS A 92 24.83 -24.39 -16.83
N ALA A 93 23.71 -24.91 -16.34
CA ALA A 93 22.44 -24.22 -16.23
C ALA A 93 21.90 -24.35 -14.80
N TYR A 94 20.89 -23.55 -14.43
CA TYR A 94 20.15 -23.77 -13.19
C TYR A 94 18.75 -24.29 -13.49
N ALA A 95 18.21 -25.08 -12.57
CA ALA A 95 16.82 -25.49 -12.53
C ALA A 95 16.17 -24.88 -11.29
N SER A 96 14.93 -24.42 -11.43
CA SER A 96 14.10 -24.03 -10.28
C SER A 96 13.47 -25.30 -9.72
N HIS A 97 13.87 -25.67 -8.52
CA HIS A 97 13.34 -26.81 -7.79
C HIS A 97 12.26 -26.34 -6.81
N TYR A 98 11.11 -27.00 -6.86
CA TYR A 98 9.98 -26.74 -5.99
C TYR A 98 9.73 -27.93 -5.09
N LYS A 99 9.60 -27.68 -3.79
CA LYS A 99 9.29 -28.72 -2.80
C LYS A 99 8.22 -28.25 -1.83
N THR A 100 7.19 -29.06 -1.65
CA THR A 100 6.07 -28.76 -0.77
C THR A 100 6.26 -29.45 0.59
N PHE A 101 6.10 -28.71 1.67
CA PHE A 101 6.19 -29.18 3.05
C PHE A 101 4.90 -28.86 3.80
N VAL A 102 4.58 -29.65 4.82
CA VAL A 102 3.52 -29.31 5.77
C VAL A 102 4.14 -29.14 7.15
N ALA A 103 3.88 -27.99 7.77
CA ALA A 103 4.28 -27.69 9.12
C ALA A 103 3.08 -27.80 10.07
N LYS A 104 3.31 -28.33 11.27
CA LYS A 104 2.35 -28.32 12.37
C LYS A 104 2.89 -27.43 13.48
N ASP A 105 2.10 -26.42 13.86
CA ASP A 105 2.43 -25.47 14.93
C ASP A 105 3.86 -24.87 14.78
N GLY A 106 4.26 -24.61 13.52
CA GLY A 106 5.58 -24.05 13.16
C GLY A 106 6.71 -25.07 12.92
N ASN A 107 6.49 -26.36 13.18
CA ASN A 107 7.49 -27.40 12.94
C ASN A 107 7.19 -28.18 11.65
N ILE A 108 8.14 -28.14 10.70
CA ILE A 108 8.08 -28.93 9.47
C ILE A 108 8.02 -30.41 9.83
N GLN A 109 6.99 -31.09 9.33
CA GLN A 109 6.81 -32.51 9.51
C GLN A 109 7.51 -33.25 8.36
N GLY A 110 8.31 -34.27 8.68
CA GLY A 110 9.08 -35.03 7.70
C GLY A 110 8.25 -36.01 6.87
N ASP A 111 7.35 -36.74 7.53
CA ASP A 111 6.37 -37.62 6.90
C ASP A 111 4.97 -37.13 7.27
N VAL A 112 4.28 -36.53 6.31
CA VAL A 112 2.90 -36.09 6.47
C VAL A 112 2.00 -37.04 5.72
N ASP A 113 1.04 -37.61 6.44
CA ASP A 113 -0.04 -38.37 5.84
C ASP A 113 -0.95 -37.42 5.05
N TRP A 114 -0.67 -37.31 3.74
CA TRP A 114 -1.42 -36.49 2.79
C TRP A 114 -2.91 -36.87 2.71
N SER A 115 -3.28 -38.08 3.14
CA SER A 115 -4.69 -38.50 3.19
C SER A 115 -5.53 -37.65 4.15
N ARG A 116 -4.90 -37.02 5.15
CA ARG A 116 -5.55 -36.08 6.06
C ARG A 116 -5.96 -34.76 5.38
N PHE A 117 -5.29 -34.40 4.28
CA PHE A 117 -5.51 -33.15 3.56
C PHE A 117 -5.77 -33.41 2.07
N PRO A 118 -6.93 -34.01 1.73
CA PRO A 118 -7.25 -34.37 0.35
C PRO A 118 -7.24 -33.18 -0.61
N ASP A 119 -7.69 -31.99 -0.16
CA ASP A 119 -7.67 -30.77 -0.99
C ASP A 119 -6.25 -30.32 -1.36
N TRP A 120 -5.30 -30.48 -0.42
CA TRP A 120 -3.90 -30.11 -0.67
C TRP A 120 -3.21 -31.14 -1.55
N ALA A 121 -3.51 -32.42 -1.35
CA ALA A 121 -2.95 -33.51 -2.13
C ALA A 121 -3.42 -33.52 -3.60
N ALA A 122 -4.64 -33.04 -3.88
CA ALA A 122 -5.19 -33.00 -5.24
C ALA A 122 -4.58 -31.88 -6.10
N THR A 123 -4.24 -30.75 -5.49
CA THR A 123 -3.85 -29.53 -6.22
C THR A 123 -2.34 -29.29 -6.23
N ASN A 124 -1.59 -29.95 -5.35
CA ASN A 124 -0.16 -29.67 -5.17
C ASN A 124 0.70 -30.90 -5.44
N GLU A 125 1.70 -30.72 -6.30
CA GLU A 125 2.77 -31.69 -6.46
C GLU A 125 3.75 -31.59 -5.28
N GLN A 126 4.27 -32.75 -4.86
CA GLN A 126 5.22 -32.82 -3.74
C GLN A 126 6.58 -32.23 -4.14
N GLU A 127 7.04 -32.53 -5.35
CA GLU A 127 8.34 -32.10 -5.87
C GLU A 127 8.30 -32.00 -7.40
N TRP A 128 8.77 -30.88 -7.96
CA TRP A 128 8.92 -30.73 -9.40
C TRP A 128 10.02 -29.73 -9.77
N TRP A 129 10.41 -29.76 -11.04
CA TRP A 129 11.60 -29.09 -11.55
C TRP A 129 11.28 -28.31 -12.82
N VAL A 130 11.69 -27.04 -12.88
CA VAL A 130 11.65 -26.23 -14.10
C VAL A 130 13.09 -26.01 -14.57
N PRO A 131 13.51 -26.62 -15.69
CA PRO A 131 14.88 -26.52 -16.19
C PRO A 131 15.16 -25.19 -16.89
N ASN A 132 16.44 -24.92 -17.17
CA ASN A 132 16.92 -23.79 -17.97
C ASN A 132 16.47 -22.41 -17.45
N VAL A 133 16.72 -22.16 -16.17
CA VAL A 133 16.46 -20.86 -15.53
C VAL A 133 17.76 -20.21 -15.07
N ASP A 134 17.77 -18.88 -15.00
CA ASP A 134 18.91 -18.08 -14.53
C ASP A 134 18.65 -17.48 -13.14
N ARG A 135 17.39 -17.28 -12.78
CA ARG A 135 16.93 -16.71 -11.50
C ARG A 135 15.67 -17.43 -11.01
N LEU A 136 15.33 -17.25 -9.74
CA LEU A 136 14.09 -17.81 -9.17
C LEU A 136 12.88 -17.25 -9.93
N LEU A 137 11.87 -18.10 -10.15
CA LEU A 137 10.64 -17.72 -10.85
C LEU A 137 9.66 -17.05 -9.89
N ILE A 138 10.10 -15.95 -9.28
CA ILE A 138 9.33 -15.11 -8.37
C ILE A 138 9.61 -13.65 -8.69
N GLY A 139 8.59 -12.79 -8.63
CA GLY A 139 8.78 -11.36 -8.63
C GLY A 139 8.97 -10.87 -7.21
N ARG A 140 10.05 -10.15 -6.90
CA ARG A 140 10.25 -9.56 -5.57
C ARG A 140 10.18 -8.04 -5.61
N TYR A 141 9.27 -7.47 -4.84
CA TYR A 141 9.25 -6.04 -4.55
C TYR A 141 9.83 -5.79 -3.16
N ARG A 142 11.07 -5.32 -3.12
CA ARG A 142 11.75 -4.95 -1.87
C ARG A 142 11.65 -3.44 -1.67
N SER A 143 11.07 -3.00 -0.56
CA SER A 143 11.07 -1.58 -0.19
C SER A 143 12.50 -1.02 -0.19
N PHE A 144 12.67 0.17 -0.74
CA PHE A 144 13.96 0.87 -0.86
C PHE A 144 14.41 1.54 0.43
N THR A 145 13.56 1.58 1.45
CA THR A 145 13.91 2.12 2.77
C THR A 145 15.03 1.29 3.41
N LEU A 146 16.09 1.98 3.86
CA LEU A 146 17.23 1.36 4.52
C LEU A 146 17.00 1.29 6.04
N ASN A 147 17.25 0.13 6.63
CA ASN A 147 17.42 0.03 8.07
C ASN A 147 18.88 0.33 8.47
N PRO A 148 19.19 1.49 9.09
CA PRO A 148 20.55 1.81 9.53
C PRO A 148 21.11 0.84 10.57
N GLN A 149 20.27 0.14 11.34
CA GLN A 149 20.73 -0.84 12.33
C GLN A 149 21.23 -2.14 11.67
N GLN A 150 20.67 -2.49 10.50
CA GLN A 150 21.00 -3.70 9.76
C GLN A 150 21.05 -3.39 8.25
N PRO A 151 22.08 -2.68 7.77
CA PRO A 151 22.15 -2.25 6.37
C PRO A 151 22.23 -3.42 5.39
N ASN A 152 22.80 -4.55 5.81
CA ASN A 152 22.95 -5.76 5.01
C ASN A 152 21.81 -6.77 5.23
N ALA A 153 20.70 -6.36 5.85
CA ALA A 153 19.54 -7.23 6.00
C ALA A 153 19.06 -7.71 4.63
N GLN A 154 18.80 -9.01 4.51
CA GLN A 154 18.32 -9.59 3.27
C GLN A 154 16.86 -9.21 3.00
N LYS A 155 16.02 -9.13 4.04
CA LYS A 155 14.64 -8.64 3.91
C LYS A 155 14.58 -7.12 3.82
N GLY A 156 13.56 -6.63 3.11
CA GLY A 156 13.24 -5.21 3.05
C GLY A 156 12.69 -4.67 4.37
N THR A 157 12.64 -3.34 4.48
CA THR A 157 12.20 -2.64 5.69
C THR A 157 10.96 -1.80 5.36
N PRO A 158 9.93 -1.76 6.24
CA PRO A 158 8.74 -0.95 6.02
C PRO A 158 9.05 0.51 5.73
N ILE A 159 8.20 1.16 4.95
CA ILE A 159 8.36 2.56 4.55
C ILE A 159 8.38 3.50 5.76
N CYS A 160 7.55 3.22 6.78
CA CYS A 160 7.44 4.01 8.01
C CYS A 160 8.55 3.73 9.03
N PHE A 161 9.59 2.99 8.64
CA PHE A 161 10.71 2.71 9.53
C PHE A 161 11.45 4.01 9.88
N GLY A 162 11.51 4.33 11.18
CA GLY A 162 12.02 5.61 11.67
C GLY A 162 10.93 6.63 12.05
N ALA A 163 9.68 6.43 11.62
CA ALA A 163 8.54 7.28 11.96
C ALA A 163 7.75 6.81 13.21
N SER A 164 8.29 5.86 14.00
CA SER A 164 7.56 5.29 15.14
C SER A 164 7.34 6.28 16.29
N ALA A 165 8.30 7.16 16.56
CA ALA A 165 8.18 8.22 17.56
C ALA A 165 7.08 9.23 17.18
N PRO A 166 7.09 9.84 15.98
CA PRO A 166 6.05 10.78 15.59
C PRO A 166 4.66 10.14 15.53
N ILE A 167 4.54 8.90 15.06
CA ILE A 167 3.26 8.16 15.05
C ILE A 167 2.72 7.93 16.46
N ARG A 168 3.59 7.61 17.44
CA ARG A 168 3.17 7.43 18.83
C ARG A 168 2.59 8.72 19.41
N GLU A 169 3.19 9.86 19.10
CA GLU A 169 2.71 11.16 19.55
C GLU A 169 1.35 11.51 18.93
N ILE A 170 1.13 11.18 17.65
CA ILE A 170 -0.21 11.33 17.01
C ILE A 170 -1.26 10.55 17.81
N HIS A 171 -1.01 9.28 18.11
CA HIS A 171 -1.94 8.48 18.92
C HIS A 171 -2.18 9.08 20.30
N TYR A 172 -1.15 9.60 20.96
CA TYR A 172 -1.27 10.24 22.25
C TYR A 172 -2.14 11.51 22.18
N LEU A 173 -1.85 12.42 21.25
CA LEU A 173 -2.59 13.67 21.04
C LEU A 173 -4.05 13.41 20.65
N THR A 174 -4.31 12.45 19.75
CA THR A 174 -5.68 12.07 19.37
C THR A 174 -6.46 11.51 20.56
N ASN A 175 -5.86 10.66 21.38
CA ASN A 175 -6.50 10.14 22.59
C ASN A 175 -6.78 11.24 23.61
N GLN A 176 -5.83 12.15 23.82
CA GLN A 176 -6.01 13.30 24.71
C GLN A 176 -7.15 14.20 24.23
N MET A 177 -7.20 14.48 22.93
CA MET A 177 -8.28 15.23 22.30
C MET A 177 -9.64 14.55 22.52
N HIS A 178 -9.75 13.24 22.27
CA HIS A 178 -10.99 12.49 22.55
C HIS A 178 -11.38 12.51 24.02
N ASN A 179 -10.42 12.41 24.93
CA ASN A 179 -10.66 12.50 26.36
C ASN A 179 -11.16 13.90 26.76
N GLU A 180 -10.60 14.96 26.20
CA GLU A 180 -11.07 16.33 26.43
C GLU A 180 -12.49 16.53 25.91
N PHE A 181 -12.81 16.00 24.72
CA PHE A 181 -14.19 16.00 24.21
C PHE A 181 -15.16 15.24 25.13
N GLY A 182 -14.75 14.09 25.68
CA GLY A 182 -15.55 13.34 26.65
C GLY A 182 -15.73 14.07 27.98
N LEU A 183 -14.71 14.79 28.46
CA LEU A 183 -14.74 15.54 29.73
C LEU A 183 -15.47 16.89 29.63
N SER A 184 -15.49 17.48 28.44
CA SER A 184 -16.16 18.74 28.14
C SER A 184 -17.63 18.57 27.75
N GLU A 185 -18.15 17.34 27.79
CA GLU A 185 -19.59 17.10 27.74
C GLU A 185 -20.31 17.99 28.76
N LYS A 186 -21.27 18.78 28.29
CA LYS A 186 -21.97 19.75 29.13
C LYS A 186 -22.67 19.04 30.28
N ALA A 187 -22.39 19.48 31.50
CA ALA A 187 -23.08 19.03 32.69
C ALA A 187 -23.61 20.23 33.47
N ILE A 188 -24.85 20.14 33.90
CA ILE A 188 -25.48 21.07 34.83
C ILE A 188 -25.37 20.43 36.21
N ILE A 189 -24.60 21.06 37.08
CA ILE A 189 -24.49 20.65 38.48
C ILE A 189 -25.63 21.37 39.21
N ALA A 190 -26.53 20.60 39.80
CA ALA A 190 -27.70 21.12 40.48
C ALA A 190 -27.86 20.46 41.86
N ASP A 191 -28.33 21.24 42.83
CA ASP A 191 -28.53 20.74 44.19
C ASP A 191 -29.68 19.71 44.28
N LYS A 192 -29.53 18.76 45.21
CA LYS A 192 -30.50 17.70 45.57
C LYS A 192 -31.90 18.19 45.85
N SER A 193 -32.02 19.45 46.29
CA SER A 193 -33.29 20.08 46.63
C SER A 193 -34.15 20.40 45.40
N MET A 194 -33.56 20.51 44.21
CA MET A 194 -34.27 20.91 42.99
C MET A 194 -34.83 19.75 42.17
N PHE A 195 -34.49 18.51 42.52
CA PHE A 195 -35.01 17.32 41.87
C PHE A 195 -36.22 16.76 42.63
N SER A 196 -37.26 16.34 41.90
CA SER A 196 -38.41 15.67 42.49
C SER A 196 -37.98 14.30 43.05
N LYS A 197 -38.51 13.97 44.24
CA LYS A 197 -38.22 12.70 44.92
C LYS A 197 -39.43 11.79 44.80
N GLU A 198 -39.24 10.62 44.20
CA GLU A 198 -40.18 9.52 44.32
C GLU A 198 -39.91 8.76 45.62
N PHE A 199 -40.93 8.71 46.48
CA PHE A 199 -40.85 7.98 47.74
C PHE A 199 -41.48 6.60 47.55
N ARG A 200 -40.70 5.53 47.72
CA ARG A 200 -41.23 4.18 47.90
C ARG A 200 -41.75 4.04 49.32
N ARG A 201 -43.04 3.73 49.44
CA ARG A 201 -43.72 3.50 50.72
C ARG A 201 -43.98 2.00 50.89
N ASP A 202 -43.89 1.52 52.13
CA ASP A 202 -44.28 0.16 52.48
C ASP A 202 -45.81 -0.01 52.48
N GLN A 203 -46.31 -1.24 52.66
CA GLN A 203 -47.74 -1.56 52.79
C GLN A 203 -48.42 -0.81 53.95
N ASN A 204 -47.65 -0.33 54.94
CA ASN A 204 -48.13 0.48 56.06
C ASN A 204 -48.09 2.00 55.81
N GLY A 205 -47.66 2.43 54.61
CA GLY A 205 -47.59 3.85 54.24
C GLY A 205 -46.32 4.58 54.67
N ASP A 206 -45.42 3.92 55.41
CA ASP A 206 -44.13 4.47 55.82
C ASP A 206 -43.14 4.55 54.68
N ILE A 207 -42.37 5.65 54.61
CA ILE A 207 -41.38 5.90 53.54
C ILE A 207 -40.13 5.03 53.79
N VAL A 208 -39.88 4.06 52.92
CA VAL A 208 -38.76 3.09 53.04
C VAL A 208 -37.54 3.54 52.24
N ALA A 209 -37.74 4.22 51.10
CA ALA A 209 -36.64 4.74 50.29
C ALA A 209 -37.09 5.93 49.44
N SER A 210 -36.26 6.97 49.34
CA SER A 210 -36.44 8.06 48.38
C SER A 210 -35.51 7.88 47.19
N LYS A 211 -36.05 7.78 45.98
CA LYS A 211 -35.30 7.82 44.72
C LYS A 211 -35.47 9.20 44.09
N LEU A 212 -34.36 9.84 43.72
CA LEU A 212 -34.41 11.10 42.96
C LEU A 212 -34.88 10.78 41.53
N THR A 213 -35.90 11.49 41.04
CA THR A 213 -36.42 11.30 39.68
C THR A 213 -35.73 12.29 38.75
N MET A 214 -34.70 11.81 38.03
CA MET A 214 -34.06 12.59 36.97
C MET A 214 -34.91 12.57 35.69
N PRO A 215 -34.95 13.64 34.89
CA PRO A 215 -35.61 13.62 33.59
C PRO A 215 -35.03 12.49 32.72
N LYS A 216 -35.88 11.56 32.27
CA LYS A 216 -35.48 10.38 31.49
C LYS A 216 -34.63 10.80 30.28
N GLY A 217 -33.47 10.15 30.11
CA GLY A 217 -32.53 10.42 29.00
C GLY A 217 -31.58 11.61 29.23
N ARG A 218 -31.64 12.30 30.38
CA ARG A 218 -30.73 13.40 30.74
C ARG A 218 -29.96 13.18 32.04
N GLU A 219 -29.87 11.93 32.50
CA GLU A 219 -29.18 11.57 33.74
C GLU A 219 -27.68 11.93 33.73
N ARG A 220 -27.06 12.06 32.54
CA ARG A 220 -25.68 12.53 32.36
C ARG A 220 -25.53 14.06 32.33
N LEU A 221 -26.60 14.79 32.05
CA LEU A 221 -26.62 16.26 32.01
C LEU A 221 -26.82 16.90 33.39
N PHE A 222 -27.24 16.12 34.40
CA PHE A 222 -27.59 16.63 35.72
C PHE A 222 -26.80 15.89 36.80
N MET A 223 -25.86 16.58 37.45
CA MET A 223 -25.08 16.02 38.55
C MET A 223 -25.64 16.48 39.90
N ASP A 224 -25.91 15.52 40.77
CA ASP A 224 -26.62 15.72 42.04
C ASP A 224 -25.66 15.88 43.24
N VAL A 225 -25.34 17.11 43.60
CA VAL A 225 -24.40 17.45 44.69
C VAL A 225 -25.17 17.87 45.95
N ARG A 226 -24.70 17.49 47.15
CA ARG A 226 -25.27 18.03 48.41
C ARG A 226 -24.77 19.46 48.58
N GLY A 227 -25.63 20.45 48.38
CA GLY A 227 -25.35 21.82 48.80
C GLY A 227 -25.26 21.95 50.32
N ASP A 228 -24.45 22.89 50.80
CA ASP A 228 -24.45 23.29 52.21
C ASP A 228 -25.79 23.97 52.54
N LEU A 229 -26.53 23.41 53.51
CA LEU A 229 -27.85 23.91 53.93
C LEU A 229 -27.80 25.31 54.58
N ARG A 230 -26.62 25.90 54.80
CA ARG A 230 -26.43 27.06 55.67
C ARG A 230 -25.89 28.34 55.03
N GLY A 231 -25.85 28.49 53.70
CA GLY A 231 -25.58 29.83 53.15
C GLY A 231 -25.51 29.95 51.63
N ASN A 232 -26.23 30.95 51.11
CA ASN A 232 -25.96 31.83 49.94
C ASN A 232 -25.11 31.35 48.74
N GLY A 233 -24.98 30.04 48.50
CA GLY A 233 -24.30 29.47 47.34
C GLY A 233 -25.23 29.34 46.13
N ASN A 234 -24.67 29.43 44.92
CA ASN A 234 -25.40 29.16 43.68
C ASN A 234 -25.96 27.73 43.69
N LEU A 235 -27.29 27.60 43.59
CA LEU A 235 -27.97 26.29 43.58
C LEU A 235 -27.75 25.50 42.27
N ILE A 236 -27.34 26.20 41.21
CA ILE A 236 -27.01 25.65 39.89
C ILE A 236 -25.64 26.18 39.48
N SER A 237 -24.76 25.31 39.03
CA SER A 237 -23.54 25.69 38.29
C SER A 237 -23.46 24.94 36.96
N GLU A 238 -23.09 25.68 35.90
CA GLU A 238 -22.83 25.10 34.59
C GLU A 238 -21.37 24.66 34.51
N TRP A 239 -21.14 23.40 34.14
CA TRP A 239 -19.83 22.88 33.78
C TRP A 239 -19.76 22.75 32.26
N ALA A 240 -19.14 23.75 31.64
CA ALA A 240 -18.91 23.81 30.19
C ALA A 240 -17.51 24.40 29.92
N PRO A 241 -16.42 23.63 30.16
CA PRO A 241 -15.08 24.11 29.85
C PRO A 241 -14.94 24.39 28.35
N THR A 242 -14.23 25.46 28.00
CA THR A 242 -13.94 25.78 26.60
C THR A 242 -12.96 24.76 26.04
N ILE A 243 -13.38 24.03 25.00
CA ILE A 243 -12.56 23.03 24.31
C ILE A 243 -11.46 23.76 23.53
N GLN A 244 -10.20 23.40 23.76
CA GLN A 244 -9.07 23.99 23.04
C GLN A 244 -8.73 23.16 21.80
N LEU A 245 -9.61 23.17 20.79
CA LEU A 245 -9.42 22.37 19.57
C LEU A 245 -8.20 22.82 18.75
N GLN A 246 -8.01 24.13 18.58
CA GLN A 246 -7.00 24.67 17.66
C GLN A 246 -5.56 24.25 18.02
N PRO A 247 -5.11 24.32 19.30
CA PRO A 247 -3.78 23.84 19.68
C PRO A 247 -3.53 22.36 19.36
N TYR A 248 -4.53 21.49 19.49
CA TYR A 248 -4.38 20.07 19.13
C TYR A 248 -4.24 19.88 17.63
N VAL A 249 -5.04 20.60 16.83
CA VAL A 249 -4.94 20.56 15.38
C VAL A 249 -3.56 21.03 14.92
N ASP A 250 -3.06 22.14 15.47
CA ASP A 250 -1.74 22.67 15.14
C ASP A 250 -0.60 21.73 15.58
N ALA A 251 -0.76 21.04 16.71
CA ALA A 251 0.20 20.03 17.16
C ALA A 251 0.18 18.77 16.27
N LEU A 252 -1.01 18.29 15.91
CA LEU A 252 -1.18 17.15 14.99
C LEU A 252 -0.59 17.46 13.61
N GLU A 253 -0.82 18.67 13.10
CA GLU A 253 -0.28 19.13 11.81
C GLU A 253 1.26 19.08 11.79
N LYS A 254 1.92 19.58 12.85
CA LYS A 254 3.38 19.46 12.99
C LYS A 254 3.81 18.00 13.04
N GLN A 255 3.04 17.16 13.71
CA GLN A 255 3.37 15.75 13.85
C GLN A 255 3.24 14.99 12.52
N TYR A 256 2.23 15.30 11.70
CA TYR A 256 2.11 14.78 10.34
C TYR A 256 3.31 15.18 9.47
N GLN A 257 3.75 16.43 9.55
CA GLN A 257 4.94 16.90 8.82
C GLN A 257 6.22 16.17 9.26
N GLU A 258 6.35 15.82 10.54
CA GLU A 258 7.47 15.01 11.01
C GLU A 258 7.43 13.58 10.48
N VAL A 259 6.24 12.96 10.40
CA VAL A 259 6.07 11.64 9.76
C VAL A 259 6.50 11.70 8.29
N GLU A 260 6.04 12.69 7.53
CA GLU A 260 6.38 12.85 6.11
C GLU A 260 7.90 13.02 5.92
N LYS A 261 8.54 13.85 6.76
CA LYS A 261 10.00 14.02 6.74
C LYS A 261 10.75 12.74 7.09
N ALA A 262 10.26 11.95 8.05
CA ALA A 262 10.87 10.69 8.44
C ALA A 262 10.78 9.63 7.34
N VAL A 263 9.66 9.60 6.60
CA VAL A 263 9.46 8.71 5.44
C VAL A 263 10.27 9.18 4.22
N GLY A 264 10.67 10.45 4.18
CA GLY A 264 11.45 11.04 3.09
C GLY A 264 10.58 11.66 2.00
N VAL A 265 9.36 12.06 2.34
CA VAL A 265 8.39 12.65 1.42
C VAL A 265 8.21 14.14 1.72
N SER A 266 7.80 14.93 0.73
CA SER A 266 7.50 16.34 0.96
C SER A 266 6.22 16.52 1.77
N SER A 267 6.11 17.65 2.46
CA SER A 267 4.92 17.97 3.24
C SER A 267 3.70 18.19 2.34
N GLY A 268 2.54 17.68 2.76
CA GLY A 268 1.28 17.86 2.03
C GLY A 268 0.58 16.58 1.57
N ILE A 269 1.06 15.42 1.99
CA ILE A 269 0.38 14.14 1.75
C ILE A 269 -0.59 13.84 2.89
N LEU A 270 -0.09 13.96 4.13
CA LEU A 270 -0.86 13.84 5.36
C LEU A 270 -1.14 15.22 5.96
N SER A 271 -0.15 16.12 5.87
CA SER A 271 -0.26 17.48 6.36
C SER A 271 -1.05 18.33 5.37
N ASN A 272 -1.65 19.42 5.84
CA ASN A 272 -2.22 20.42 4.96
C ASN A 272 -1.10 21.18 4.26
N MET A 273 -1.17 21.29 2.92
CA MET A 273 -0.31 22.21 2.20
C MET A 273 -0.73 23.65 2.51
N ASN A 274 0.23 24.50 2.84
CA ASN A 274 -0.03 25.93 2.95
C ASN A 274 -0.47 26.47 1.57
N ASP A 275 -1.70 26.99 1.47
CA ASP A 275 -2.33 27.51 0.23
C ASP A 275 -1.44 28.50 -0.56
N MET A 276 -0.49 29.15 0.10
CA MET A 276 0.43 30.14 -0.49
C MET A 276 1.46 29.56 -1.47
N SER A 277 1.72 28.25 -1.50
CA SER A 277 2.73 27.67 -2.40
C SER A 277 2.25 27.40 -3.83
N TYR A 278 0.95 27.47 -4.10
CA TYR A 278 0.35 27.06 -5.38
C TYR A 278 0.26 28.16 -6.44
N GLN A 279 0.66 29.39 -6.12
CA GLN A 279 0.58 30.49 -7.09
C GLN A 279 1.65 30.42 -8.20
N ASN A 280 2.65 29.55 -8.07
CA ASN A 280 3.70 29.38 -9.08
C ASN A 280 4.11 27.90 -9.22
N VAL A 281 4.04 27.36 -10.43
CA VAL A 281 4.38 25.96 -10.78
C VAL A 281 5.80 25.59 -10.33
N ASP A 282 6.75 26.53 -10.39
CA ASP A 282 8.12 26.29 -9.95
C ASP A 282 8.23 26.12 -8.43
N ASN A 283 7.39 26.80 -7.65
CA ASN A 283 7.36 26.66 -6.20
C ASN A 283 6.71 25.33 -5.80
N VAL A 284 5.70 24.87 -6.54
CA VAL A 284 5.09 23.53 -6.36
C VAL A 284 6.10 22.43 -6.68
N ARG A 285 6.86 22.56 -7.77
CA ARG A 285 7.96 21.62 -8.09
C ARG A 285 9.01 21.58 -7.00
N LYS A 286 9.48 22.75 -6.52
CA LYS A 286 10.43 22.83 -5.41
C LYS A 286 9.88 22.24 -4.11
N ALA A 287 8.59 22.42 -3.84
CA ALA A 287 7.95 21.84 -2.66
C ALA A 287 7.86 20.31 -2.75
N THR A 288 7.69 19.73 -3.95
CA THR A 288 7.45 18.29 -4.16
C THR A 288 8.68 17.45 -4.50
N VAL A 289 9.88 18.05 -4.58
CA VAL A 289 11.14 17.35 -4.98
C VAL A 289 11.38 16.05 -4.23
N LYS A 290 11.13 16.00 -2.90
CA LYS A 290 11.36 14.77 -2.12
C LYS A 290 10.37 13.68 -2.50
N THR A 291 9.10 14.04 -2.68
CA THR A 291 8.07 13.12 -3.17
C THR A 291 8.41 12.59 -4.56
N GLN A 292 8.97 13.42 -5.44
CA GLN A 292 9.40 12.97 -6.77
C GLN A 292 10.53 11.94 -6.70
N SER A 293 11.59 12.24 -5.93
CA SER A 293 12.69 11.29 -5.72
C SER A 293 12.21 9.98 -5.08
N PHE A 294 11.24 10.06 -4.17
CA PHE A 294 10.59 8.89 -3.58
C PHE A 294 9.85 8.06 -4.66
N ILE A 295 9.05 8.70 -5.52
CA ILE A 295 8.30 8.03 -6.60
C ILE A 295 9.26 7.41 -7.63
N GLU A 296 10.30 8.12 -8.07
CA GLU A 296 11.29 7.61 -9.03
C GLU A 296 12.02 6.39 -8.47
N THR A 297 12.41 6.41 -7.19
CA THR A 297 13.03 5.26 -6.54
C THR A 297 12.05 4.08 -6.46
N ALA A 298 10.79 4.34 -6.12
CA ALA A 298 9.74 3.33 -6.09
C ALA A 298 9.48 2.70 -7.47
N ARG A 299 9.52 3.51 -8.53
CA ARG A 299 9.42 3.07 -9.93
C ARG A 299 10.58 2.18 -10.33
N GLY A 300 11.83 2.55 -10.01
CA GLY A 300 12.98 1.71 -10.33
C GLY A 300 12.93 0.33 -9.64
N VAL A 301 12.43 0.26 -8.40
CA VAL A 301 12.17 -1.03 -7.74
C VAL A 301 11.03 -1.79 -8.41
N ALA A 302 9.97 -1.10 -8.81
CA ALA A 302 8.84 -1.70 -9.53
C ALA A 302 9.28 -2.31 -10.87
N GLU A 303 10.12 -1.62 -11.62
CA GLU A 303 10.68 -2.11 -12.90
C GLU A 303 11.48 -3.40 -12.67
N SER A 304 12.37 -3.43 -11.67
CA SER A 304 13.09 -4.66 -11.32
C SER A 304 12.15 -5.82 -10.94
N TYR A 305 11.04 -5.53 -10.23
CA TYR A 305 10.03 -6.53 -9.91
C TYR A 305 9.29 -7.02 -11.15
N LEU A 306 8.90 -6.11 -12.04
CA LEU A 306 8.20 -6.43 -13.27
C LEU A 306 9.10 -7.22 -14.23
N ASP A 307 10.40 -6.91 -14.30
CA ASP A 307 11.38 -7.68 -15.08
C ASP A 307 11.45 -9.13 -14.60
N ASP A 308 11.51 -9.34 -13.28
CA ASP A 308 11.50 -10.68 -12.68
C ASP A 308 10.18 -11.42 -12.94
N MET A 309 9.04 -10.72 -12.92
CA MET A 309 7.72 -11.29 -13.23
C MET A 309 7.57 -11.68 -14.69
N VAL A 310 7.98 -10.81 -15.62
CA VAL A 310 7.91 -11.08 -17.06
C VAL A 310 8.83 -12.25 -17.40
N TYR A 311 10.03 -12.29 -16.83
CA TYR A 311 10.93 -13.44 -16.94
C TYR A 311 10.27 -14.74 -16.44
N ALA A 312 9.66 -14.70 -15.26
CA ALA A 312 8.99 -15.87 -14.69
C ALA A 312 7.80 -16.33 -15.55
N TRP A 313 7.02 -15.40 -16.10
CA TRP A 313 5.93 -15.73 -17.02
C TRP A 313 6.42 -16.33 -18.33
N ASP A 314 7.48 -15.81 -18.94
CA ASP A 314 8.04 -16.34 -20.18
C ASP A 314 8.55 -17.78 -20.01
N VAL A 315 9.30 -18.02 -18.93
CA VAL A 315 9.80 -19.36 -18.59
C VAL A 315 8.64 -20.33 -18.34
N LEU A 316 7.64 -19.94 -17.54
CA LEU A 316 6.50 -20.81 -17.24
C LEU A 316 5.64 -21.04 -18.48
N ALA A 317 5.41 -20.02 -19.31
CA ALA A 317 4.67 -20.14 -20.56
C ALA A 317 5.36 -21.09 -21.54
N SER A 318 6.69 -21.01 -21.62
CA SER A 318 7.52 -21.93 -22.41
C SER A 318 7.47 -23.36 -21.86
N TYR A 319 7.55 -23.53 -20.53
CA TYR A 319 7.49 -24.83 -19.86
C TYR A 319 6.16 -25.55 -20.08
N TYR A 320 5.04 -24.82 -19.99
CA TYR A 320 3.69 -25.36 -20.24
C TYR A 320 3.33 -25.42 -21.74
N GLY A 321 4.19 -24.94 -22.64
CA GLY A 321 3.96 -24.95 -24.08
C GLY A 321 2.85 -24.00 -24.55
N ILE A 322 2.60 -22.93 -23.81
CA ILE A 322 1.54 -21.93 -24.10
C ILE A 322 1.98 -21.02 -25.25
N VAL A 323 3.25 -20.61 -25.25
CA VAL A 323 3.84 -19.67 -26.21
C VAL A 323 5.12 -20.28 -26.81
N PRO A 324 5.40 -20.09 -28.10
CA PRO A 324 6.68 -20.47 -28.69
C PRO A 324 7.84 -19.73 -28.04
N VAL A 325 8.96 -20.42 -27.82
CA VAL A 325 10.18 -19.82 -27.28
C VAL A 325 10.69 -18.73 -28.23
N GLY A 326 10.86 -17.51 -27.71
CA GLY A 326 11.33 -16.37 -28.50
C GLY A 326 11.85 -15.22 -27.61
N PRO A 327 12.56 -14.24 -28.19
CA PRO A 327 12.99 -13.07 -27.45
C PRO A 327 11.80 -12.16 -27.14
N TYR A 328 11.79 -11.60 -25.94
CA TYR A 328 10.86 -10.55 -25.55
C TYR A 328 11.62 -9.26 -25.22
N ASP A 329 10.96 -8.12 -25.36
CA ASP A 329 11.46 -6.80 -24.97
C ASP A 329 10.41 -6.11 -24.09
N VAL A 330 10.87 -5.36 -23.10
CA VAL A 330 10.00 -4.73 -22.09
C VAL A 330 10.26 -3.24 -22.06
N GLU A 331 9.21 -2.45 -22.29
CA GLU A 331 9.23 -1.00 -22.20
C GLU A 331 8.28 -0.52 -21.10
N TYR A 332 8.79 0.29 -20.18
CA TYR A 332 8.00 0.88 -19.10
C TYR A 332 7.70 2.35 -19.39
N LYS A 333 6.40 2.70 -19.40
CA LYS A 333 5.94 4.08 -19.54
C LYS A 333 5.11 4.49 -18.33
N TRP A 334 5.71 5.29 -17.45
CA TRP A 334 5.03 5.84 -16.28
C TRP A 334 4.32 7.16 -16.62
N SER A 335 3.15 7.40 -16.03
CA SER A 335 2.47 8.69 -16.14
C SER A 335 3.07 9.73 -15.17
N ASP A 336 3.35 10.93 -15.68
CA ASP A 336 3.84 12.08 -14.89
C ASP A 336 2.76 13.16 -14.66
N GLU A 337 1.49 12.76 -14.79
CA GLU A 337 0.31 13.62 -14.59
C GLU A 337 0.27 14.31 -13.21
N TYR A 338 0.96 13.77 -12.20
CA TYR A 338 1.06 14.36 -10.87
C TYR A 338 1.77 15.73 -10.86
N ILE A 339 2.64 15.99 -11.84
CA ILE A 339 3.56 17.14 -11.84
C ILE A 339 3.29 18.06 -13.02
N ASN A 340 3.13 17.46 -14.19
CA ASN A 340 3.03 18.20 -15.43
C ASN A 340 1.57 18.30 -15.81
N THR A 341 1.07 19.53 -15.85
CA THR A 341 -0.24 19.77 -16.45
C THR A 341 -0.13 19.42 -17.93
N PHE A 342 -1.21 18.90 -18.50
CA PHE A 342 -1.30 18.65 -19.94
C PHE A 342 -0.86 19.87 -20.79
N ALA A 343 -1.16 21.08 -20.31
CA ALA A 343 -0.75 22.34 -20.94
C ALA A 343 0.78 22.57 -20.95
N ASP A 344 1.50 22.14 -19.91
CA ASP A 344 2.96 22.28 -19.82
C ASP A 344 3.65 21.32 -20.80
N GLN A 345 3.16 20.08 -20.86
CA GLN A 345 3.64 19.08 -21.82
C GLN A 345 3.35 19.49 -23.26
N GLN A 346 2.16 20.05 -23.53
CA GLN A 346 1.80 20.58 -24.84
C GLN A 346 2.71 21.74 -25.26
N SER A 347 3.01 22.65 -24.34
CA SER A 347 3.93 23.77 -24.56
C SER A 347 5.36 23.29 -24.82
N ALA A 348 5.81 22.24 -24.12
CA ALA A 348 7.12 21.64 -24.33
C ALA A 348 7.26 20.99 -25.72
N ILE A 349 6.24 20.27 -26.21
CA ILE A 349 6.24 19.70 -27.57
C ILE A 349 6.19 20.80 -28.63
N LEU A 350 5.40 21.85 -28.44
CA LEU A 350 5.36 22.98 -29.37
C LEU A 350 6.70 23.72 -29.43
N ALA A 351 7.38 23.91 -28.29
CA ALA A 351 8.72 24.49 -28.23
C ALA A 351 9.77 23.57 -28.86
N GLY A 352 9.69 22.25 -28.62
CA GLY A 352 10.57 21.24 -29.22
C GLY A 352 10.44 21.17 -30.73
N ASN A 353 9.24 21.37 -31.28
CA ASN A 353 9.01 21.46 -32.72
C ASN A 353 9.74 22.65 -33.33
N GLY A 354 9.73 23.81 -32.65
CA GLY A 354 10.46 25.00 -33.06
C GLY A 354 12.00 24.82 -33.11
N ILE A 355 12.56 23.87 -32.35
CA ILE A 355 13.99 23.55 -32.31
C ILE A 355 14.32 22.31 -33.18
N GLY A 356 13.30 21.64 -33.73
CA GLY A 356 13.44 20.43 -34.54
C GLY A 356 13.67 19.14 -33.73
N ALA A 357 13.35 19.14 -32.43
CA ALA A 357 13.55 18.01 -31.53
C ALA A 357 12.32 17.09 -31.37
N THR A 358 11.12 17.58 -31.69
CA THR A 358 9.85 16.83 -31.57
C THR A 358 8.98 17.05 -32.80
N ASP A 359 8.28 16.03 -33.27
CA ASP A 359 7.48 16.07 -34.50
C ASP A 359 5.97 16.04 -34.21
N ALA A 360 5.16 16.26 -35.26
CA ALA A 360 3.70 16.13 -35.22
C ALA A 360 3.24 14.73 -34.78
N VAL A 361 4.09 13.72 -34.95
CA VAL A 361 3.85 12.34 -34.48
C VAL A 361 3.83 12.31 -32.95
N ASP A 362 4.83 12.93 -32.30
CA ASP A 362 4.95 12.98 -30.84
C ASP A 362 3.77 13.75 -30.22
N TYR A 363 3.34 14.83 -30.89
CA TYR A 363 2.16 15.58 -30.49
C TYR A 363 0.88 14.73 -30.54
N ARG A 364 0.67 13.93 -31.60
CA ARG A 364 -0.50 13.05 -31.71
C ARG A 364 -0.45 11.90 -30.72
N MET A 365 0.71 11.28 -30.53
CA MET A 365 0.90 10.22 -29.53
C MET A 365 0.56 10.72 -28.14
N MET A 366 0.93 11.97 -27.81
CA MET A 366 0.65 12.56 -26.51
C MET A 366 -0.82 12.98 -26.34
N VAL A 367 -1.38 13.72 -27.31
CA VAL A 367 -2.73 14.32 -27.19
C VAL A 367 -3.84 13.30 -27.44
N MET A 368 -3.62 12.39 -28.39
CA MET A 368 -4.65 11.42 -28.83
C MET A 368 -4.44 10.02 -28.25
N GLY A 369 -3.31 9.75 -27.57
CA GLY A 369 -3.00 8.43 -27.01
C GLY A 369 -2.84 7.33 -28.07
N GLU A 370 -2.56 7.71 -29.32
CA GLU A 370 -2.40 6.79 -30.45
C GLU A 370 -1.08 6.02 -30.35
N SER A 371 -1.04 4.76 -30.81
CA SER A 371 0.21 3.99 -30.88
C SER A 371 1.23 4.66 -31.83
N PRO A 372 2.54 4.44 -31.64
CA PRO A 372 3.58 5.07 -32.48
C PRO A 372 3.42 4.81 -33.98
N GLU A 373 2.81 3.68 -34.33
CA GLU A 373 2.58 3.27 -35.72
C GLU A 373 1.36 3.99 -36.32
N VAL A 374 0.27 4.10 -35.55
CA VAL A 374 -0.95 4.80 -35.97
C VAL A 374 -0.69 6.30 -36.09
N ALA A 375 0.05 6.88 -35.14
CA ALA A 375 0.42 8.28 -35.16
C ALA A 375 1.27 8.63 -36.40
N ARG A 376 2.25 7.77 -36.77
CA ARG A 376 3.05 7.92 -37.99
C ARG A 376 2.20 7.87 -39.26
N GLN A 377 1.28 6.92 -39.36
CA GLN A 377 0.38 6.81 -40.52
C GLN A 377 -0.51 8.05 -40.65
N ARG A 378 -1.11 8.53 -39.56
CA ARG A 378 -1.98 9.71 -39.58
C ARG A 378 -1.23 11.00 -39.90
N VAL A 379 0.00 11.15 -39.44
CA VAL A 379 0.85 12.29 -39.83
C VAL A 379 1.19 12.24 -41.32
N ALA A 380 1.50 11.05 -41.85
CA ALA A 380 1.74 10.88 -43.29
C ALA A 380 0.49 11.18 -44.13
N GLU A 381 -0.70 10.75 -43.69
CA GLU A 381 -1.98 11.07 -44.33
C GLU A 381 -2.25 12.58 -44.34
N ILE A 382 -2.00 13.28 -43.23
CA ILE A 382 -2.19 14.74 -43.13
C ILE A 382 -1.15 15.50 -43.95
N ALA A 383 0.09 15.02 -44.01
CA ALA A 383 1.14 15.58 -44.85
C ALA A 383 0.79 15.43 -46.34
N ALA A 384 0.27 14.27 -46.74
CA ALA A 384 -0.21 14.03 -48.11
C ALA A 384 -1.47 14.85 -48.45
N ALA A 385 -2.31 15.16 -47.46
CA ALA A 385 -3.52 15.96 -47.64
C ALA A 385 -3.29 17.48 -47.59
N LYS A 386 -2.12 17.96 -47.13
CA LYS A 386 -1.78 19.39 -47.14
C LYS A 386 -1.39 19.84 -48.55
N PRO A 387 -2.17 20.71 -49.22
CA PRO A 387 -1.74 21.29 -50.49
C PRO A 387 -0.53 22.19 -50.26
N SER A 388 0.52 22.00 -51.05
CA SER A 388 1.65 22.93 -51.11
C SER A 388 1.14 24.29 -51.61
N VAL A 389 1.04 25.29 -50.73
CA VAL A 389 0.83 26.66 -51.18
C VAL A 389 2.16 27.13 -51.78
N PRO A 390 2.24 27.41 -53.09
CA PRO A 390 3.46 27.98 -53.65
C PRO A 390 3.66 29.37 -53.03
N VAL A 391 4.83 29.56 -52.43
CA VAL A 391 5.34 30.87 -52.03
C VAL A 391 5.31 31.75 -53.28
N PHE A 392 4.68 32.93 -53.15
CA PHE A 392 4.55 33.96 -54.16
C PHE A 392 5.72 34.01 -55.15
N GLN A 393 5.47 33.69 -56.42
CA GLN A 393 6.26 34.22 -57.52
C GLN A 393 5.88 35.70 -57.67
N GLU A 394 6.82 36.58 -57.36
CA GLU A 394 6.72 38.01 -57.65
C GLU A 394 6.52 38.23 -59.16
N LEU A 395 5.71 39.25 -59.48
CA LEU A 395 5.50 39.81 -60.82
C LEU A 395 6.76 40.51 -61.35
#